data_AF-A0A383DC40-F1
#
_entry.id   AF-A0A383DC40-F1
#
_cell.length_a   1.000
_cell.length_b   1.000
_cell.length_c   1.000
_cell.angle_alpha   90.00
_cell.angle_beta   90.00
_cell.angle_gamma   90.00
#
_symmetry.space_group_name_H-M   'P 1'
#
loop_
_entity.id
_entity.type
_entity.pdbx_description
1 polymer ?
#
loop_
_entity_poly.entity_id
_entity_poly.type
_entity_poly.pdbx_seq_one_letter_code
_entity_poly.pdbx_strand_id
1 'polypeptide(L)'
;VKTAEKQQNPNRSLTQDQIDTFRREGYVSIGKLIADSELEELRSEYDRAFNEARESAQYRNLSADGGAAQRHDEGAEEEMLQIMQMCERSLSFRRLLYHEPILNI
;
A
#
# COMPACT_ATOMS: atom_id res chain seq x y z
N VAL A 1 -11.98 -21.11 -27.43
CA VAL A 1 -12.91 -20.19 -26.74
C VAL A 1 -12.04 -19.21 -25.97
N LYS A 2 -11.96 -17.94 -26.39
CA LYS A 2 -11.19 -16.91 -25.68
C LYS A 2 -12.05 -16.45 -24.49
N THR A 3 -11.64 -16.80 -23.29
CA THR A 3 -12.29 -16.37 -22.05
C THR A 3 -12.11 -14.86 -21.95
N ALA A 4 -13.20 -14.11 -22.13
CA ALA A 4 -13.19 -12.67 -21.93
C ALA A 4 -12.85 -12.40 -20.46
N GLU A 5 -11.69 -11.78 -20.22
CA GLU A 5 -11.38 -11.17 -18.94
C GLU A 5 -12.50 -10.18 -18.63
N LYS A 6 -13.33 -10.51 -17.64
CA LYS A 6 -14.29 -9.56 -17.09
C LYS A 6 -13.46 -8.43 -16.48
N GLN A 7 -13.27 -7.35 -17.24
CA GLN A 7 -12.84 -6.07 -16.71
C GLN A 7 -13.84 -5.70 -15.61
N GLN A 8 -13.44 -5.97 -14.36
CA GLN A 8 -14.23 -5.60 -13.20
C GLN A 8 -14.17 -4.08 -13.11
N ASN A 9 -15.33 -3.45 -13.22
CA ASN A 9 -15.48 -2.01 -13.12
C ASN A 9 -14.85 -1.50 -11.80
N PRO A 10 -13.94 -0.51 -11.85
CA PRO A 10 -13.31 0.07 -10.66
C PRO A 10 -14.27 0.87 -9.76
N ASN A 11 -15.54 1.04 -10.18
CA ASN A 11 -16.59 1.74 -9.43
C ASN A 11 -17.63 0.79 -8.81
N ARG A 12 -17.33 -0.49 -8.65
CA ARG A 12 -18.31 -1.47 -8.16
C ARG A 12 -18.20 -1.61 -6.64
N SER A 13 -19.24 -1.18 -5.92
CA SER A 13 -19.44 -1.55 -4.51
C SER A 13 -19.27 -3.06 -4.33
N LEU A 14 -18.71 -3.47 -3.18
CA LEU A 14 -18.42 -4.87 -2.87
C LEU A 14 -19.63 -5.78 -3.12
N THR A 15 -19.39 -6.97 -3.67
CA THR A 15 -20.44 -7.98 -3.77
C THR A 15 -20.80 -8.54 -2.40
N GLN A 16 -22.01 -9.09 -2.25
CA GLN A 16 -22.40 -9.75 -1.01
C GLN A 16 -21.43 -10.87 -0.62
N ASP A 17 -20.96 -11.65 -1.60
CA ASP A 17 -19.96 -12.71 -1.38
C ASP A 17 -18.62 -12.16 -0.85
N GLN A 18 -18.19 -10.98 -1.32
CA GLN A 18 -16.98 -10.31 -0.83
C GLN A 18 -17.17 -9.82 0.62
N ILE A 19 -18.34 -9.26 0.94
CA ILE A 19 -18.69 -8.85 2.29
C ILE A 19 -18.71 -10.05 3.24
N ASP A 20 -19.34 -11.15 2.84
CA ASP A 20 -19.46 -12.34 3.66
C ASP A 20 -18.10 -13.04 3.85
N THR A 21 -17.23 -12.97 2.84
CA THR A 21 -15.83 -13.41 2.96
C THR A 21 -15.07 -12.55 3.95
N PHE A 22 -15.16 -11.22 3.85
CA PHE A 22 -14.52 -10.32 4.81
C PHE A 22 -14.98 -10.60 6.25
N ARG A 23 -16.28 -10.80 6.47
CA ARG A 23 -16.85 -11.10 7.80
C ARG A 23 -16.36 -12.43 8.38
N ARG A 24 -16.15 -13.43 7.52
CA ARG A 24 -15.74 -14.77 7.94
C ARG A 24 -14.23 -14.88 8.13
N GLU A 25 -13.45 -14.29 7.23
CA GLU A 25 -11.99 -14.47 7.15
C GLU A 25 -11.20 -13.28 7.73
N GLY A 26 -11.84 -12.12 7.96
CA GLY A 26 -11.21 -10.89 8.42
C GLY A 26 -10.48 -10.08 7.33
N TYR A 27 -10.48 -10.56 6.09
CA TYR A 27 -9.92 -9.86 4.94
C TYR A 27 -10.67 -10.21 3.65
N VAL A 28 -10.55 -9.37 2.62
CA VAL A 28 -11.04 -9.66 1.28
C VAL A 28 -10.06 -9.12 0.24
N SER A 29 -9.77 -9.93 -0.77
CA SER A 29 -8.95 -9.48 -1.90
C SER A 29 -9.78 -8.64 -2.87
N ILE A 30 -9.28 -7.46 -3.17
CA ILE A 30 -9.86 -6.56 -4.16
C ILE A 30 -8.88 -6.48 -5.32
N GLY A 31 -9.42 -6.52 -6.55
CA GLY A 31 -8.61 -6.46 -7.76
C GLY A 31 -7.93 -5.09 -7.93
N LYS A 32 -7.42 -4.83 -9.13
CA LYS A 32 -6.77 -3.57 -9.46
C LYS A 32 -7.72 -2.38 -9.26
N LEU A 33 -7.33 -1.47 -8.36
CA LEU A 33 -8.09 -0.24 -8.06
C LEU A 33 -7.44 1.02 -8.64
N ILE A 34 -6.11 1.03 -8.76
CA ILE A 34 -5.31 2.19 -9.16
C ILE A 34 -4.81 1.97 -10.58
N ALA A 35 -4.84 3.00 -11.43
CA ALA A 35 -4.29 2.89 -12.78
C ALA A 35 -2.76 2.70 -12.74
N ASP A 36 -2.18 2.04 -13.75
CA ASP A 36 -0.72 1.76 -13.73
C ASP A 36 0.11 3.05 -13.70
N SER A 37 -0.35 4.12 -14.36
CA SER A 37 0.31 5.41 -14.36
C SER A 37 0.31 6.07 -12.98
N GLU A 38 -0.80 5.99 -12.25
CA GLU A 38 -0.91 6.53 -10.89
C GLU A 38 -0.10 5.70 -9.91
N LEU A 39 -0.09 4.37 -10.08
CA LEU A 39 0.73 3.46 -9.29
C LEU A 39 2.23 3.74 -9.49
N GLU A 40 2.66 4.02 -10.73
CA GLU A 40 4.05 4.35 -11.04
C GLU A 40 4.47 5.69 -10.42
N GLU A 41 3.58 6.69 -10.42
CA GLU A 41 3.80 7.95 -9.70
C GLU A 41 3.97 7.71 -8.20
N LEU A 42 3.08 6.93 -7.58
CA LEU A 42 3.16 6.59 -6.16
C LEU A 42 4.45 5.83 -5.81
N ARG A 43 4.89 4.89 -6.67
CA ARG A 43 6.15 4.16 -6.50
C ARG A 43 7.35 5.10 -6.52
N SER A 44 7.43 5.95 -7.54
CA SER A 44 8.50 6.93 -7.69
C SER A 44 8.58 7.87 -6.47
N GLU A 45 7.44 8.32 -5.97
CA GLU A 45 7.36 9.16 -4.77
C GLU A 45 7.79 8.43 -3.49
N TYR A 46 7.48 7.14 -3.38
CA TYR A 46 7.90 6.34 -2.23
C TYR A 46 9.41 6.06 -2.26
N ASP A 47 9.97 5.74 -3.43
CA ASP A 47 11.41 5.56 -3.63
C ASP A 47 12.19 6.84 -3.30
N ARG A 48 11.69 8.00 -3.76
CA ARG A 48 12.25 9.31 -3.41
C ARG A 48 12.25 9.53 -1.90
N ALA A 49 11.11 9.34 -1.24
CA ALA A 49 10.97 9.54 0.20
C ALA A 49 11.87 8.58 1.01
N PHE A 50 12.05 7.34 0.55
CA PHE A 50 12.95 6.39 1.19
C PHE A 50 14.42 6.77 1.03
N ASN A 51 14.83 7.22 -0.15
CA ASN A 51 16.19 7.67 -0.38
C ASN A 51 16.54 8.88 0.51
N GLU A 52 15.63 9.85 0.64
CA GLU A 52 15.78 10.99 1.56
C GLU A 52 15.81 10.55 3.04
N ALA A 53 14.98 9.56 3.40
CA ALA A 53 14.95 9.04 4.76
C ALA A 53 16.21 8.24 5.13
N ARG A 54 16.85 7.58 4.15
CA ARG A 54 18.13 6.87 4.36
C ARG A 54 19.25 7.82 4.78
N GLU A 55 19.28 9.02 4.21
CA GLU A 55 20.27 10.05 4.56
C GLU A 55 20.07 10.59 5.98
N SER A 56 18.82 10.60 6.46
CA SER A 56 18.44 11.22 7.75
C SER A 56 18.05 10.24 8.84
N ALA A 57 18.14 8.92 8.56
CA ALA A 57 17.63 7.83 9.40
C ALA A 57 16.16 7.99 9.85
N GLN A 58 15.33 8.69 9.07
CA GLN A 58 13.92 8.94 9.38
C GLN A 58 12.98 7.87 8.81
N TYR A 59 13.28 6.61 9.09
CA TYR A 59 12.45 5.46 8.76
C TYR A 59 12.36 4.50 9.95
N ARG A 60 11.40 3.58 9.93
CA ARG A 60 11.31 2.50 10.94
C ARG A 60 11.69 1.19 10.29
N ASN A 61 12.40 0.34 11.02
CA ASN A 61 12.53 -1.06 10.66
C ASN A 61 11.58 -1.88 11.53
N LEU A 62 10.51 -2.40 10.94
CA LEU A 62 9.49 -3.19 11.64
C LEU A 62 9.93 -4.63 11.93
N SER A 63 11.00 -5.12 11.29
CA SER A 63 11.58 -6.41 11.64
C SER A 63 12.59 -6.34 12.79
N ALA A 64 12.92 -5.13 13.26
CA ALA A 64 13.75 -4.92 14.44
C ALA A 64 12.89 -4.79 15.72
N ASP A 65 13.34 -5.39 16.81
CA ASP A 65 12.69 -5.26 18.11
C ASP A 65 12.52 -3.77 18.51
N GLY A 66 11.27 -3.35 18.68
CA GLY A 66 10.90 -1.98 19.06
C GLY A 66 10.85 -0.95 17.93
N GLY A 67 10.99 -1.35 16.66
CA GLY A 67 10.76 -0.47 15.51
C GLY A 67 11.81 0.63 15.31
N ALA A 68 12.96 0.52 15.98
CA ALA A 68 14.03 1.50 15.92
C ALA A 68 14.72 1.48 14.54
N ALA A 69 15.00 2.65 13.98
CA ALA A 69 15.62 2.85 12.67
C ALA A 69 17.01 2.21 12.49
N GLN A 70 17.63 1.77 13.59
CA GLN A 70 19.09 1.59 13.67
C GLN A 70 19.55 0.20 14.09
N ARG A 71 18.64 -0.73 14.40
CA ARG A 71 19.06 -2.11 14.66
C ARG A 71 18.78 -2.92 13.41
N HIS A 72 19.83 -3.12 12.62
CA HIS A 72 19.97 -4.38 11.90
C HIS A 72 19.94 -5.45 13.00
N ASP A 73 18.79 -6.06 13.22
CA ASP A 73 18.71 -7.16 14.16
C ASP A 73 19.46 -8.31 13.49
N GLU A 74 20.56 -8.76 14.09
CA GLU A 74 21.48 -9.75 13.49
C GLU A 74 20.78 -11.10 13.20
N GLY A 75 19.53 -11.28 13.65
CA GLY A 75 18.69 -12.44 13.39
C GLY A 75 17.55 -12.27 12.37
N ALA A 76 17.30 -11.07 11.82
CA ALA A 76 16.23 -10.89 10.83
C ALA A 76 16.75 -11.18 9.42
N GLU A 77 16.19 -12.20 8.75
CA GLU A 77 16.58 -12.55 7.38
C GLU A 77 16.21 -11.46 6.35
N GLU A 78 15.20 -10.63 6.66
CA GLU A 78 14.73 -9.53 5.81
C GLU A 78 14.37 -8.27 6.61
N GLU A 79 14.63 -7.09 6.04
CA GLU A 79 14.25 -5.80 6.60
C GLU A 79 12.84 -5.40 6.16
N MET A 80 11.99 -4.96 7.11
CA MET A 80 10.71 -4.35 6.78
C MET A 80 10.75 -2.85 7.07
N LEU A 81 11.21 -2.08 6.08
CA LEU A 81 11.34 -0.64 6.23
C LEU A 81 9.99 0.08 6.03
N GLN A 82 9.73 1.10 6.84
CA GLN A 82 8.52 1.91 6.78
C GLN A 82 8.83 3.40 6.87
N ILE A 83 8.23 4.19 5.98
CA ILE A 83 8.08 5.65 6.15
C ILE A 83 6.69 5.96 6.68
N MET A 84 6.63 6.60 7.85
CA MET A 84 5.37 7.02 8.43
C MET A 84 4.84 8.32 7.80
N GLN A 85 3.51 8.45 7.80
CA GLN A 85 2.79 9.66 7.38
C GLN A 85 3.11 10.12 5.95
N MET A 86 3.16 9.19 4.98
CA MET A 86 3.41 9.54 3.57
C MET A 86 2.41 10.56 3.01
N CYS A 87 1.16 10.57 3.48
CA CYS A 87 0.16 11.55 3.09
C CYS A 87 0.49 13.00 3.53
N GLU A 88 1.35 13.18 4.53
CA GLU A 88 1.86 14.49 4.95
C GLU A 88 3.13 14.88 4.18
N ARG A 89 3.82 13.90 3.58
CA ARG A 89 5.11 14.06 2.90
C ARG A 89 4.99 14.16 1.37
N SER A 90 3.92 13.62 0.79
CA SER A 90 3.71 13.60 -0.66
C SER A 90 2.25 13.91 -1.02
N LEU A 91 2.06 14.84 -1.95
CA LEU A 91 0.73 15.19 -2.46
C LEU A 91 0.08 14.01 -3.20
N SER A 92 0.86 13.16 -3.87
CA SER A 92 0.34 11.99 -4.59
C SER A 92 -0.24 10.97 -3.60
N PHE A 93 0.46 10.69 -2.50
CA PHE A 93 -0.08 9.86 -1.41
C PHE A 93 -1.24 10.53 -0.68
N ARG A 94 -1.24 11.86 -0.54
CA ARG A 94 -2.39 12.59 0.01
C ARG A 94 -3.64 12.45 -0.86
N ARG A 95 -3.49 12.54 -2.19
CA ARG A 95 -4.58 12.33 -3.15
C ARG A 95 -5.14 10.91 -3.08
N LEU A 96 -4.27 9.91 -2.85
CA LEU A 96 -4.68 8.52 -2.72
C LEU A 96 -5.71 8.29 -1.60
N LEU A 97 -5.64 9.06 -0.50
CA LEU A 97 -6.64 9.00 0.58
C LEU A 97 -8.05 9.38 0.12
N TYR A 98 -8.16 10.11 -1.00
CA TYR A 98 -9.42 10.54 -1.60
C TYR A 98 -9.74 9.80 -2.89
N HIS A 99 -9.03 8.70 -3.18
CA HIS A 99 -9.24 7.91 -4.38
C HIS A 99 -10.59 7.20 -4.31
N GLU A 100 -11.56 7.65 -5.10
CA GLU A 100 -12.97 7.27 -5.01
C GLU A 100 -13.20 5.75 -5.04
N PRO A 101 -12.56 4.95 -5.92
CA PRO A 101 -12.63 3.49 -5.85
C PRO A 101 -12.22 2.86 -4.51
N ILE A 102 -11.27 3.48 -3.78
CA ILE A 102 -10.85 3.00 -2.46
C ILE A 102 -11.89 3.37 -1.41
N LEU A 103 -12.44 4.58 -1.49
CA LEU A 103 -13.46 5.08 -0.55
C LEU A 103 -14.82 4.38 -0.68
N ASN A 104 -15.11 3.80 -1.84
CA ASN A 104 -16.36 3.11 -2.12
C ASN A 104 -16.37 1.62 -1.67
N ILE A 105 -15.29 1.16 -1.05
CA ILE A 105 -15.16 -0.17 -0.43
C ILE A 105 -15.78 -0.14 0.96
#